data_AF-A0A504J7J7-F1
#
_entry.id   AF-A0A504J7J7-F1
#
_cell.length_a   1.000
_cell.length_b   1.000
_cell.length_c   1.000
_cell.angle_alpha   90.00
_cell.angle_beta   90.00
_cell.angle_gamma   90.00
#
_symmetry.space_group_name_H-M   'P 1'
#
loop_
_entity.id
_entity.type
_entity.pdbx_description
1 polymer ?
#
loop_
_entity_poly.entity_id
_entity_poly.type
_entity_poly.pdbx_seq_one_letter_code
_entity_poly.pdbx_strand_id
1 'polypeptide(L)'
;MSINNRKPISGLLSNLLKKSLTRADLMAIAEKFDVHHNTIINIRDRKKKEPDKSIVKDMIKTSIRVQKNKIKTSTALITQLEDELKKIKTM
;
A
#
# COMPACT_ATOMS: atom_id res chain seq x y z
N MET A 1 -2.43 25.15 23.37
CA MET A 1 -2.75 23.88 22.69
C MET A 1 -2.45 24.04 21.21
N SER A 2 -1.29 23.57 20.71
CA SER A 2 -1.04 23.15 19.30
C SER A 2 0.44 22.82 19.12
N ILE A 3 0.83 21.57 19.39
CA ILE A 3 2.13 21.07 18.94
C ILE A 3 2.06 21.06 17.42
N ASN A 4 2.78 21.99 16.80
CA ASN A 4 2.93 22.16 15.35
C ASN A 4 3.28 20.82 14.70
N ASN A 5 2.26 20.10 14.23
CA ASN A 5 2.40 18.79 13.62
C ASN A 5 2.78 18.95 12.14
N ARG A 6 3.78 19.80 11.88
CA ARG A 6 4.31 20.13 10.55
C ARG A 6 5.35 19.13 10.08
N LYS A 7 5.17 17.87 10.48
CA LYS A 7 6.12 16.80 10.22
C LYS A 7 5.59 15.93 9.09
N PRO A 8 6.45 15.59 8.11
CA PRO A 8 6.09 14.58 7.13
C PRO A 8 5.80 13.25 7.83
N ILE A 9 5.23 12.30 7.10
CA ILE A 9 5.09 10.94 7.59
C ILE A 9 6.45 10.35 8.03
N SER A 10 6.42 9.35 8.92
CA SER A 10 7.63 8.70 9.41
C SER A 10 8.40 8.01 8.26
N GLY A 11 9.72 7.90 8.42
CA GLY A 11 10.58 7.17 7.47
C GLY A 11 10.13 5.72 7.27
N LEU A 12 9.76 5.06 8.38
CA LEU A 12 9.21 3.70 8.36
C LEU A 12 7.95 3.62 7.50
N LEU A 13 6.98 4.52 7.72
CA LEU A 13 5.73 4.50 6.96
C LEU A 13 5.98 4.78 5.47
N SER A 14 6.84 5.72 5.13
CA SER A 14 7.24 5.98 3.73
C SER A 14 7.79 4.72 3.04
N ASN A 15 8.70 4.00 3.70
CA ASN A 15 9.28 2.78 3.15
C ASN A 15 8.24 1.67 3.00
N LEU A 16 7.31 1.53 3.94
CA LEU A 16 6.22 0.56 3.85
C LEU A 16 5.30 0.87 2.66
N LEU A 17 4.86 2.13 2.52
CA LEU A 17 3.98 2.55 1.42
C LEU A 17 4.64 2.40 0.04
N LYS A 18 5.96 2.63 -0.06
CA LYS A 18 6.72 2.39 -1.30
C LYS A 18 6.75 0.92 -1.72
N LYS A 19 6.81 0.00 -0.74
CA LYS A 19 6.87 -1.44 -1.02
C LYS A 19 5.49 -2.05 -1.31
N SER A 20 4.43 -1.43 -0.82
CA SER A 20 3.09 -2.00 -0.88
C SER A 20 2.19 -1.39 -1.96
N LEU A 21 2.30 -0.08 -2.22
CA LEU A 21 1.40 0.61 -3.14
C LEU A 21 2.00 0.69 -4.53
N THR A 22 1.22 0.26 -5.51
CA THR A 22 1.54 0.40 -6.93
C THR A 22 1.22 1.81 -7.43
N ARG A 23 1.67 2.16 -8.63
CA ARG A 23 1.30 3.43 -9.28
C ARG A 23 -0.22 3.57 -9.42
N ALA A 24 -0.92 2.49 -9.77
CA ALA A 24 -2.37 2.48 -9.91
C ALA A 24 -3.07 2.78 -8.58
N ASP A 25 -2.61 2.20 -7.47
CA ASP A 25 -3.16 2.49 -6.14
C ASP A 25 -3.01 3.98 -5.78
N LEU A 26 -1.86 4.58 -6.09
CA LEU A 26 -1.60 5.99 -5.82
C LEU A 26 -2.46 6.91 -6.71
N MET A 27 -2.77 6.51 -7.95
CA MET A 27 -3.69 7.26 -8.83
C MET A 27 -5.13 7.18 -8.31
N ALA A 28 -5.60 5.99 -7.93
CA ALA A 28 -6.94 5.82 -7.39
C ALA A 28 -7.16 6.63 -6.08
N ILE A 29 -6.15 6.72 -5.22
CA ILE A 29 -6.21 7.58 -4.03
C ILE A 29 -6.23 9.06 -4.42
N ALA A 30 -5.45 9.46 -5.43
CA ALA A 30 -5.42 10.84 -5.90
C ALA A 30 -6.80 11.29 -6.43
N GLU A 31 -7.44 10.46 -7.25
CA GLU A 31 -8.79 10.69 -7.78
C GLU A 31 -9.84 10.76 -6.65
N LYS A 32 -9.79 9.83 -5.69
CA LYS A 32 -10.74 9.78 -4.57
C LYS A 32 -10.74 11.05 -3.72
N PHE A 33 -9.59 11.70 -3.56
CA PHE A 33 -9.45 12.91 -2.76
C PHE A 33 -9.40 14.19 -3.61
N ASP A 34 -9.61 14.10 -4.92
CA ASP A 34 -9.52 15.21 -5.87
C ASP A 34 -8.20 16.01 -5.73
N VAL A 35 -7.08 15.28 -5.65
CA VAL A 35 -5.75 15.87 -5.57
C VAL A 35 -4.88 15.41 -6.71
N HIS A 36 -3.92 16.25 -7.11
CA HIS A 36 -2.94 15.87 -8.11
C HIS A 36 -2.14 14.63 -7.66
N HIS A 37 -1.87 13.69 -8.58
CA HIS A 37 -1.13 12.46 -8.30
C HIS A 37 0.22 12.69 -7.57
N ASN A 38 0.95 13.74 -8.00
CA ASN A 38 2.19 14.19 -7.34
C ASN A 38 2.01 14.52 -5.85
N THR A 39 0.83 14.96 -5.40
CA THR A 39 0.55 15.18 -3.99
C THR A 39 0.64 13.88 -3.20
N ILE A 40 0.05 12.81 -3.72
CA ILE A 40 0.12 11.48 -3.10
C ILE A 40 1.55 10.96 -3.09
N ILE A 41 2.29 11.12 -4.19
CA ILE A 41 3.73 10.78 -4.28
C ILE A 41 4.53 11.57 -3.24
N ASN A 42 4.29 12.87 -3.13
CA ASN A 42 5.02 13.73 -2.19
C ASN A 42 4.72 13.38 -0.72
N ILE A 43 3.50 12.94 -0.42
CA ILE A 43 3.16 12.40 0.91
C ILE A 43 3.94 11.11 1.15
N ARG A 44 3.86 10.14 0.22
CA ARG A 44 4.58 8.86 0.28
C ARG A 44 6.07 9.05 0.48
N ASP A 45 6.66 10.00 -0.23
CA ASP A 45 8.10 10.26 -0.27
C ASP A 45 8.57 11.29 0.76
N ARG A 46 7.70 11.67 1.70
CA ARG A 46 8.01 12.61 2.80
C ARG A 46 8.40 14.02 2.34
N LYS A 47 8.09 14.38 1.09
CA LYS A 47 8.28 15.72 0.53
C LYS A 47 7.18 16.69 0.98
N LYS A 48 6.01 16.18 1.39
CA LYS A 48 4.93 17.00 1.99
C LYS A 48 5.11 17.09 3.51
N LYS A 49 5.42 18.29 4.01
CA LYS A 49 5.62 18.57 5.45
C LYS A 49 4.35 18.44 6.28
N GLU A 50 3.20 18.79 5.69
CA GLU A 50 1.88 18.70 6.32
C GLU A 50 0.96 17.88 5.42
N PRO A 51 1.06 16.54 5.49
CA PRO A 51 0.18 15.67 4.72
C PRO A 51 -1.22 15.65 5.33
N ASP A 52 -2.25 15.63 4.49
CA ASP A 52 -3.62 15.42 4.94
C ASP A 52 -3.75 14.03 5.61
N LYS A 53 -4.20 14.00 6.86
CA LYS A 53 -4.32 12.78 7.65
C LYS A 53 -5.33 11.80 7.08
N SER A 54 -6.37 12.28 6.41
CA SER A 54 -7.38 11.45 5.75
C SER A 54 -6.76 10.71 4.57
N ILE A 55 -5.95 11.39 3.77
CA ILE A 55 -5.18 10.78 2.67
C ILE A 55 -4.20 9.74 3.22
N VAL A 56 -3.42 10.09 4.26
CA VAL A 56 -2.46 9.16 4.86
C VAL A 56 -3.15 7.90 5.41
N LYS A 57 -4.29 8.06 6.08
CA LYS A 57 -5.09 6.91 6.56
C LYS A 57 -5.53 6.01 5.42
N ASP A 58 -5.96 6.58 4.30
CA ASP A 58 -6.42 5.80 3.15
C ASP A 58 -5.28 5.07 2.43
N MET A 59 -4.11 5.70 2.33
CA MET A 59 -2.89 5.05 1.85
C MET A 59 -2.53 3.83 2.70
N ILE A 60 -2.62 3.95 4.03
CA ILE A 60 -2.36 2.83 4.96
C ILE A 60 -3.39 1.72 4.78
N LYS A 61 -4.70 2.06 4.73
CA LYS A 61 -5.77 1.06 4.53
C LYS A 61 -5.61 0.31 3.20
N THR A 62 -5.31 1.03 2.13
CA THR A 62 -5.07 0.46 0.80
C THR A 62 -3.85 -0.46 0.83
N SER A 63 -2.76 -0.02 1.47
CA SER A 63 -1.56 -0.84 1.66
C SER A 63 -1.86 -2.15 2.40
N ILE A 64 -2.62 -2.10 3.50
CA ILE A 64 -3.02 -3.28 4.26
C ILE A 64 -3.84 -4.23 3.37
N ARG A 65 -4.81 -3.70 2.62
CA ARG A 65 -5.66 -4.50 1.71
C ARG A 65 -4.83 -5.19 0.64
N VAL A 66 -3.91 -4.48 -0.02
CA VAL A 66 -3.03 -5.04 -1.05
C VAL A 66 -2.19 -6.19 -0.48
N GLN A 67 -1.60 -6.02 0.71
CA GLN A 67 -0.82 -7.08 1.34
C GLN A 67 -1.66 -8.30 1.70
N LYS A 68 -2.87 -8.11 2.26
CA LYS A 68 -3.81 -9.21 2.54
C LYS A 68 -4.17 -9.99 1.28
N ASN A 69 -4.46 -9.29 0.18
CA ASN A 69 -4.78 -9.93 -1.09
C ASN A 69 -3.58 -10.70 -1.67
N LYS A 70 -2.37 -10.15 -1.54
CA LYS A 70 -1.14 -10.85 -1.95
C LYS A 70 -0.96 -12.15 -1.18
N ILE A 71 -1.09 -12.11 0.15
CA ILE A 71 -1.01 -13.31 1.00
C ILE A 71 -2.03 -14.35 0.56
N LYS A 72 -3.30 -13.96 0.42
CA LYS A 72 -4.38 -14.87 -0.02
C LYS A 72 -4.06 -15.53 -1.36
N THR A 73 -3.57 -14.75 -2.33
CA THR A 73 -3.23 -15.24 -3.67
C THR A 73 -2.03 -16.19 -3.62
N SER A 74 -0.99 -15.83 -2.86
CA SER A 74 0.18 -16.70 -2.67
C SER A 74 -0.19 -18.04 -2.02
N THR A 75 -1.05 -18.04 -1.00
CA THR A 75 -1.54 -19.28 -0.38
C THR A 75 -2.31 -20.13 -1.39
N ALA A 76 -3.21 -19.53 -2.17
CA ALA A 76 -3.97 -20.24 -3.20
C ALA A 76 -3.05 -20.88 -4.26
N LEU A 77 -2.03 -20.15 -4.71
CA LEU A 77 -1.03 -20.66 -5.65
C LEU A 77 -0.24 -21.85 -5.07
N ILE A 78 0.20 -21.75 -3.81
CA ILE A 78 0.91 -22.84 -3.14
C ILE A 78 0.03 -24.09 -3.09
N THR A 79 -1.24 -23.96 -2.69
CA THR A 79 -2.17 -25.10 -2.66
C THR A 79 -2.33 -25.75 -4.04
N GLN A 80 -2.48 -24.95 -5.10
CA GLN A 80 -2.57 -25.48 -6.47
C GLN A 80 -1.30 -26.23 -6.88
N LEU A 81 -0.12 -25.71 -6.55
CA LEU A 81 1.16 -26.37 -6.83
C LEU A 81 1.31 -27.70 -6.06
N GLU A 82 0.86 -27.74 -4.80
CA GLU A 82 0.85 -28.97 -3.99
C GLU A 82 -0.09 -30.03 -4.57
N ASP A 83 -1.25 -29.62 -5.09
CA ASP A 83 -2.19 -30.54 -5.71
C ASP A 83 -1.66 -31.10 -7.04
N GLU A 84 -1.02 -30.27 -7.87
CA GLU A 84 -0.31 -30.76 -9.06
C GLU A 84 0.84 -31.71 -8.70
N LEU A 85 1.61 -31.41 -7.64
CA LEU A 85 2.68 -32.28 -7.17
C LEU A 85 2.17 -33.66 -6.72
N LYS A 86 0.99 -33.74 -6.10
CA LYS A 86 0.38 -35.02 -5.70
C LYS A 86 0.01 -35.87 -6.91
N LYS A 87 -0.54 -35.26 -7.98
CA LYS A 87 -0.95 -35.97 -9.19
C LYS A 87 0.22 -36.70 -9.85
N ILE A 88 1.41 -36.07 -9.87
CA ILE A 88 2.63 -36.67 -10.42
C ILE A 88 3.05 -37.93 -9.65
N LYS A 89 2.79 -38.02 -8.35
CA LYS A 89 3.15 -39.20 -7.54
C LYS A 89 2.22 -40.40 -7.73
N THR A 90 1.02 -40.16 -8.25
CA THR A 90 0.00 -41.20 -8.52
C THR A 90 -0.03 -41.66 -9.99
N MET A 91 0.79 -41.04 -10.85
CA MET A 91 1.10 -41.52 -12.20
C MET A 91 2.29 -42.49 -12.13
#